data_AF-A0A832YJJ8-F1
#
_entry.id   AF-A0A832YJJ8-F1
#
_cell.length_a   1.000
_cell.length_b   1.000
_cell.length_c   1.000
_cell.angle_alpha   90.00
_cell.angle_beta   90.00
_cell.angle_gamma   90.00
#
_symmetry.space_group_name_H-M   'P 1'
#
loop_
_entity.id
_entity.type
_entity.pdbx_description
1 polymer ?
#
loop_
_entity_poly.entity_id
_entity_poly.type
_entity_poly.pdbx_seq_one_letter_code
_entity_poly.pdbx_strand_id
1 'polypeptide(L)' 'MSFSSYFTHKSGGDRIFSVEAPKIKFGRGSLQEVGDDAKALGMKRVVVFTDPRVGQMEHV' A
#
# COMPACT_ATOMS: atom_id res chain seq x y z
N MET A 1 5.61 13.08 13.09
CA MET A 1 6.05 11.80 12.50
C MET A 1 7.39 11.46 13.11
N SER A 2 7.44 10.48 14.01
CA SER A 2 8.70 10.02 14.59
C SER A 2 9.41 9.15 13.55
N PHE A 3 10.62 9.51 13.16
CA PHE A 3 11.45 8.62 12.35
C PHE A 3 11.83 7.42 13.21
N SER A 4 11.27 6.26 12.89
CA SER A 4 11.66 5.00 13.50
C SER A 4 13.17 4.83 13.41
N SER A 5 13.84 4.48 14.52
CA SER A 5 15.29 4.19 14.55
C SER A 5 15.67 2.94 13.76
N TYR A 6 14.70 2.33 13.06
CA TYR A 6 14.86 1.18 12.19
C TYR A 6 15.92 1.41 11.10
N PHE A 7 16.05 2.63 10.60
CA PHE A 7 17.04 2.99 9.58
C PHE A 7 18.31 3.67 10.15
N THR A 8 18.50 3.67 11.47
CA THR A 8 19.69 4.28 12.08
C THR A 8 20.91 3.36 11.90
N HIS A 9 22.00 3.92 11.39
CA HIS A 9 23.28 3.23 11.19
C HIS A 9 23.83 2.60 12.49
N LYS A 10 24.33 1.36 12.41
CA LYS A 10 24.91 0.60 13.54
C LYS A 10 26.29 0.05 13.18
N SER A 11 27.17 -0.07 14.17
CA SER A 11 28.49 -0.69 13.99
C SER A 11 28.32 -2.16 13.56
N GLY A 12 28.90 -2.54 12.42
CA GLY A 12 28.76 -3.89 11.85
C GLY A 12 27.46 -4.13 11.07
N GLY A 13 26.63 -3.10 10.87
CA GLY A 13 25.43 -3.19 10.04
C GLY A 13 25.73 -3.09 8.54
N ASP A 14 24.73 -3.46 7.73
CA ASP A 14 24.83 -3.39 6.27
C ASP A 14 25.05 -1.95 5.79
N ARG A 15 25.97 -1.80 4.84
CA ARG A 15 26.38 -0.49 4.31
C ARG A 15 25.56 -0.05 3.09
N ILE A 16 24.92 -1.00 2.42
CA ILE A 16 24.12 -0.81 1.20
C ILE A 16 22.95 -1.78 1.28
N PHE A 17 21.74 -1.29 1.03
CA PHE A 17 20.54 -2.10 0.93
C PHE A 17 19.73 -1.65 -0.29
N SER A 18 19.09 -2.62 -0.96
CA SER A 18 18.12 -2.35 -2.02
C SER A 18 16.71 -2.49 -1.45
N VAL A 19 15.85 -1.51 -1.73
CA VAL A 19 14.43 -1.56 -1.34
C VAL A 19 13.59 -1.53 -2.60
N GLU A 20 12.64 -2.45 -2.73
CA GLU A 20 11.62 -2.35 -3.76
C GLU A 20 10.67 -1.19 -3.42
N ALA A 21 10.41 -0.32 -4.38
CA ALA A 21 9.45 0.74 -4.19
C ALA A 21 8.06 0.14 -3.91
N PRO A 22 7.35 0.59 -2.87
CA PRO A 22 6.01 0.12 -2.61
C PRO A 22 5.10 0.51 -3.79
N LYS A 23 4.20 -0.40 -4.16
CA LYS A 23 3.18 -0.15 -5.20
C LYS A 23 2.10 0.75 -4.61
N ILE A 24 2.34 2.07 -4.65
CA ILE A 24 1.43 3.09 -4.11
C ILE A 24 0.79 3.85 -5.26
N LYS A 25 -0.54 3.93 -5.25
CA LYS A 25 -1.31 4.89 -6.05
C LYS A 25 -1.75 6.04 -5.16
N PHE A 26 -1.52 7.27 -5.62
CA PHE A 26 -1.87 8.49 -4.90
C PHE A 26 -2.53 9.49 -5.84
N GLY A 27 -3.60 10.12 -5.37
CA GLY A 27 -4.33 11.12 -6.12
C GLY A 27 -5.83 11.05 -5.83
N ARG A 28 -6.55 12.13 -6.12
CA ARG A 28 -8.02 12.10 -6.04
C ARG A 28 -8.53 11.10 -7.07
N GLY A 29 -9.20 10.06 -6.59
CA GLY A 29 -9.82 9.02 -7.41
C GLY A 29 -9.02 7.74 -7.59
N SER A 30 -7.85 7.62 -6.94
CA SER A 30 -7.02 6.42 -7.06
C SER A 30 -7.71 5.13 -6.59
N LEU A 31 -8.73 5.23 -5.72
CA LEU A 31 -9.51 4.07 -5.27
C LEU A 31 -10.34 3.45 -6.41
N GLN A 32 -10.84 4.26 -7.35
CA GLN A 32 -11.63 3.76 -8.47
C GLN A 32 -10.81 2.87 -9.42
N GLU A 33 -9.48 2.99 -9.42
CA GLU A 33 -8.59 2.21 -10.27
C GLU A 33 -8.36 0.77 -9.77
N VAL A 34 -8.63 0.50 -8.49
CA VAL A 34 -8.26 -0.79 -7.84
C VAL A 34 -8.94 -1.98 -8.51
N GLY A 35 -10.18 -1.80 -8.99
CA GLY A 35 -10.90 -2.84 -9.72
C GLY A 35 -10.26 -3.19 -11.06
N ASP A 36 -9.74 -2.20 -11.78
CA ASP A 36 -9.08 -2.43 -13.07
C ASP A 36 -7.69 -3.04 -12.90
N ASP A 37 -6.97 -2.67 -11.84
CA ASP A 37 -5.72 -3.34 -11.47
C ASP A 37 -5.95 -4.82 -11.17
N ALA A 38 -6.99 -5.15 -10.39
CA ALA A 38 -7.32 -6.54 -10.07
C ALA A 38 -7.61 -7.35 -11.34
N LYS A 39 -8.32 -6.78 -12.32
CA LYS A 39 -8.56 -7.42 -13.62
C LYS A 39 -7.27 -7.60 -14.42
N ALA A 40 -6.42 -6.56 -14.48
CA ALA A 40 -5.14 -6.61 -15.17
C ALA A 40 -4.19 -7.68 -14.58
N LEU A 41 -4.30 -7.92 -13.28
CA LEU A 41 -3.59 -8.99 -12.56
C LEU A 41 -4.25 -10.37 -12.70
N GLY A 42 -5.33 -10.51 -13.46
CA GLY A 42 -6.02 -11.78 -13.70
C GLY A 42 -6.86 -12.27 -12.52
N MET A 43 -7.15 -11.42 -11.53
CA MET A 43 -7.96 -11.79 -10.38
C MET A 43 -9.42 -11.99 -10.77
N LYS A 44 -10.01 -13.10 -10.34
CA LYS A 44 -11.42 -13.46 -10.65
C LYS A 44 -12.35 -13.40 -9.45
N ARG A 45 -11.79 -13.42 -8.24
CA ARG A 45 -12.52 -13.38 -6.99
C ARG A 45 -11.67 -12.64 -5.97
N VAL A 46 -12.19 -11.54 -5.46
CA VAL A 46 -11.50 -10.66 -4.53
C VAL A 46 -12.34 -10.49 -3.27
N VAL A 47 -11.67 -10.20 -2.16
CA VAL A 47 -12.29 -9.82 -0.90
C VAL A 47 -11.82 -8.41 -0.56
N VAL A 48 -12.75 -7.57 -0.12
CA VAL A 48 -12.44 -6.23 0.39
C VAL A 48 -12.52 -6.28 1.90
N PHE A 49 -11.43 -5.93 2.57
CA PHE A 49 -11.40 -5.76 4.01
C PHE A 49 -11.44 -4.28 4.34
N THR A 50 -12.38 -3.89 5.19
CA THR A 50 -12.55 -2.52 5.64
C THR A 50 -13.12 -2.52 7.05
N ASP A 51 -12.93 -1.44 7.79
CA ASP A 51 -13.59 -1.30 9.09
C ASP A 51 -15.10 -1.08 8.91
N PRO A 52 -15.93 -1.37 9.93
CA PRO A 52 -17.38 -1.28 9.81
C PRO A 52 -17.90 0.10 9.42
N ARG A 53 -17.19 1.17 9.79
CA ARG A 53 -17.60 2.53 9.49
C ARG A 53 -17.32 2.86 8.03
N VAL A 54 -16.12 2.54 7.53
CA VAL A 54 -15.77 2.78 6.12
C VAL A 54 -16.61 1.92 5.18
N GLY A 55 -16.96 0.69 5.57
CA GLY A 55 -17.85 -0.17 4.78
C GLY A 55 -19.28 0.36 4.61
N GLN A 56 -19.69 1.36 5.40
CA GLN A 56 -20.98 2.03 5.28
C GLN A 56 -20.93 3.34 4.47
N MET A 57 -19.74 3.80 4.10
CA MET A 57 -19.58 5.03 3.33
C MET A 57 -19.81 4.77 1.85
N GLU A 58 -20.20 5.82 1.12
CA GLU A 58 -20.24 5.74 -0.34
C GLU A 58 -18.84 5.45 -0.89
N HIS A 59 -18.75 4.50 -1.82
CA HIS A 59 -17.57 4.34 -2.64
C HIS A 59 -17.51 5.52 -3.61
N VAL A 60 -16.69 6.51 -3.28
CA VAL A 60 -16.36 7.64 -4.15
C VAL A 60 -15.35 7.19 -5.19
#